data_AF-A0A1G8FDM7-F1
#
_entry.id   AF-A0A1G8FDM7-F1
#
_cell.length_a   1.000
_cell.length_b   1.000
_cell.length_c   1.000
_cell.angle_alpha   90.00
_cell.angle_beta   90.00
_cell.angle_gamma   90.00
#
_symmetry.space_group_name_H-M   'P 1'
#
loop_
_entity.id
_entity.type
_entity.pdbx_description
1 polymer ?
#
loop_
_entity_poly.entity_id
_entity_poly.type
_entity_poly.pdbx_seq_one_letter_code
_entity_poly.pdbx_strand_id
1 'polypeptide(L)'
;MESKYFNRYQSLCKSLANLRMSRGQDKDAPFVLPATVQNFNLTFDLSWKVMKELVTQEFGLTDFASGSPRETLKSAFSVGLINDDRWMDMLRVRNTLAHDYDGQVALRYYDDIIGDYYVLIESLVMDIEKYYKE
;
A
#
# COMPACT_ATOMS: atom_id res chain seq x y z
N MET A 1 4.30 22.64 13.37
CA MET A 1 3.91 22.73 11.95
C MET A 1 3.73 21.29 11.50
N GLU A 2 2.50 20.76 11.45
CA GLU A 2 2.27 19.38 11.02
C GLU A 2 2.83 19.23 9.61
N SER A 3 3.92 18.48 9.50
CA SER A 3 4.62 18.28 8.23
C SER A 3 3.68 17.61 7.23
N LYS A 4 3.81 17.95 5.94
CA LYS A 4 3.13 17.26 4.82
C LYS A 4 3.26 15.72 4.91
N TYR A 5 4.32 15.23 5.56
CA TYR A 5 4.63 13.82 5.77
C TYR A 5 3.70 13.16 6.80
N PHE A 6 3.43 13.85 7.91
CA PHE A 6 2.47 13.40 8.92
C PHE A 6 1.07 13.25 8.32
N ASN A 7 0.67 14.22 7.47
CA ASN A 7 -0.61 14.17 6.76
C ASN A 7 -0.72 12.96 5.81
N ARG A 8 0.40 12.52 5.19
CA ARG A 8 0.39 11.35 4.31
C ARG A 8 0.29 10.04 5.09
N TYR A 9 1.03 9.91 6.19
CA TYR A 9 0.91 8.76 7.08
C TYR A 9 -0.52 8.63 7.63
N GLN A 10 -1.12 9.72 8.12
CA GLN A 10 -2.52 9.71 8.53
C GLN A 10 -3.49 9.32 7.41
N SER A 11 -3.21 9.76 6.17
CA SER A 11 -3.99 9.37 5.00
C SER A 11 -3.86 7.87 4.72
N LEU A 12 -2.67 7.29 4.88
CA LEU A 12 -2.45 5.84 4.77
C LEU A 12 -3.27 5.09 5.82
N CYS A 13 -3.24 5.51 7.08
CA CYS A 13 -4.02 4.87 8.15
C CYS A 13 -5.53 4.91 7.86
N LYS A 14 -6.05 6.05 7.41
CA LYS A 14 -7.47 6.19 7.02
C LYS A 14 -7.82 5.29 5.83
N SER A 15 -6.96 5.24 4.81
CA SER A 15 -7.16 4.40 3.64
C SER A 15 -7.14 2.91 3.99
N LEU A 16 -6.22 2.48 4.86
CA LEU A 16 -6.16 1.11 5.37
C LEU A 16 -7.41 0.74 6.17
N ALA A 17 -7.91 1.65 7.01
CA ALA A 17 -9.17 1.45 7.74
C ALA A 17 -10.36 1.27 6.78
N ASN A 18 -10.39 2.00 5.66
CA ASN A 18 -11.41 1.80 4.62
C ASN A 18 -11.26 0.44 3.92
N LEU A 19 -10.03 0.03 3.58
CA LEU A 19 -9.77 -1.28 3.00
C LEU A 19 -10.17 -2.42 3.95
N ARG A 20 -9.98 -2.24 5.27
CA ARG A 20 -10.43 -3.20 6.29
C ARG A 20 -11.92 -3.49 6.20
N MET A 21 -12.75 -2.49 5.85
CA MET A 21 -14.20 -2.67 5.73
C MET A 21 -14.58 -3.67 4.63
N SER A 22 -13.73 -3.87 3.62
CA SER A 22 -13.93 -4.88 2.58
C SER A 22 -13.77 -6.32 3.10
N ARG A 23 -13.09 -6.52 4.24
CA ARG A 23 -12.88 -7.86 4.79
C ARG A 23 -14.20 -8.45 5.28
N GLY A 24 -14.52 -9.65 4.81
CA GLY A 24 -15.76 -10.35 5.16
C GLY A 24 -17.00 -9.83 4.45
N GLN A 25 -16.86 -8.96 3.45
CA GLN A 25 -17.97 -8.56 2.58
C GLN A 25 -18.18 -9.59 1.47
N ASP A 26 -19.41 -9.64 0.95
CA ASP A 26 -19.72 -10.43 -0.23
C ASP A 26 -19.21 -9.72 -1.49
N LYS A 27 -18.26 -10.34 -2.21
CA LYS A 27 -17.66 -9.77 -3.42
C LYS A 27 -18.64 -9.64 -4.59
N ASP A 28 -19.76 -10.37 -4.56
CA ASP A 28 -20.82 -10.30 -5.57
C ASP A 28 -21.83 -9.18 -5.25
N ALA A 29 -21.79 -8.62 -4.04
CA ALA A 29 -22.67 -7.51 -3.69
C ALA A 29 -22.31 -6.23 -4.47
N PRO A 30 -23.31 -5.40 -4.82
CA PRO A 30 -23.07 -4.16 -5.55
C PRO A 30 -22.02 -3.29 -4.85
N PHE A 31 -21.12 -2.74 -5.65
CA PHE A 31 -20.05 -1.83 -5.23
C PHE A 31 -18.94 -2.44 -4.35
N VAL A 32 -19.07 -3.65 -3.79
CA VAL A 32 -18.03 -4.22 -2.92
C VAL A 32 -16.73 -4.44 -3.68
N LEU A 33 -16.78 -5.11 -4.82
CA LEU A 33 -15.60 -5.36 -5.66
C LEU A 33 -14.90 -4.05 -6.11
N PRO A 34 -15.58 -3.09 -6.77
CA PRO A 34 -14.93 -1.86 -7.21
C PRO A 34 -14.45 -0.97 -6.04
N ALA A 35 -15.19 -0.91 -4.92
CA ALA A 35 -14.75 -0.17 -3.73
C ALA A 35 -13.48 -0.79 -3.12
N THR A 36 -13.40 -2.12 -3.07
CA THR A 36 -12.24 -2.85 -2.56
C THR A 36 -11.00 -2.57 -3.41
N VAL A 37 -11.14 -2.64 -4.74
CA VAL A 37 -10.04 -2.31 -5.68
C VAL A 37 -9.60 -0.86 -5.53
N GLN A 38 -10.54 0.08 -5.45
CA GLN A 38 -10.21 1.50 -5.29
C GLN A 38 -9.48 1.76 -3.97
N ASN A 39 -9.96 1.16 -2.87
CA ASN A 39 -9.31 1.27 -1.56
C ASN A 39 -7.93 0.62 -1.57
N PHE A 40 -7.75 -0.54 -2.20
CA PHE A 40 -6.46 -1.19 -2.34
C PHE A 40 -5.47 -0.32 -3.11
N ASN A 41 -5.85 0.16 -4.31
CA ASN A 41 -4.99 0.99 -5.14
C ASN A 41 -4.53 2.26 -4.41
N LEU A 42 -5.45 2.94 -3.72
CA LEU A 42 -5.14 4.11 -2.91
C LEU A 42 -4.20 3.77 -1.75
N THR A 43 -4.51 2.70 -1.00
CA THR A 43 -3.74 2.28 0.18
C THR A 43 -2.32 1.87 -0.21
N PHE A 44 -2.17 1.08 -1.26
CA PHE A 44 -0.87 0.70 -1.80
C PHE A 44 -0.08 1.92 -2.27
N ASP A 45 -0.74 2.87 -2.96
CA ASP A 45 -0.10 4.09 -3.44
C ASP A 45 0.40 5.00 -2.32
N LEU A 46 -0.35 5.08 -1.23
CA LEU A 46 0.08 5.80 -0.03
C LEU A 46 1.23 5.06 0.65
N SER A 47 1.18 3.72 0.72
CA SER A 47 2.19 2.88 1.35
C SER A 47 3.57 3.10 0.74
N TRP A 48 3.73 2.94 -0.58
CA TRP A 48 5.05 3.15 -1.19
C TRP A 48 5.49 4.61 -1.10
N LYS A 49 4.58 5.60 -1.14
CA LYS A 49 4.94 7.01 -0.97
C LYS A 49 5.43 7.32 0.45
N VAL A 50 4.89 6.66 1.47
CA VAL A 50 5.36 6.76 2.86
C VAL A 50 6.71 6.06 3.01
N MET A 51 6.87 4.86 2.46
CA MET A 51 8.17 4.18 2.43
C MET A 51 9.25 5.02 1.78
N LYS A 52 8.94 5.69 0.65
CA LYS A 52 9.87 6.58 -0.04
C LYS A 52 10.42 7.65 0.91
N GLU A 53 9.53 8.22 1.72
CA GLU A 53 9.88 9.29 2.65
C GLU A 53 10.76 8.77 3.78
N LEU A 54 10.37 7.64 4.40
CA LEU A 54 11.16 7.01 5.46
C LEU A 54 12.55 6.59 4.96
N VAL A 55 12.64 5.93 3.81
CA VAL A 55 13.91 5.53 3.18
C VAL A 55 14.83 6.74 2.97
N THR A 56 14.26 7.89 2.58
CA THR A 56 15.04 9.12 2.35
C THR A 56 15.45 9.80 3.65
N GLN A 57 14.54 9.91 4.63
CA GLN A 57 14.73 10.74 5.83
C GLN A 57 15.40 9.97 6.98
N GLU A 58 14.95 8.74 7.23
CA GLU A 58 15.39 7.93 8.36
C GLU A 58 16.61 7.06 8.00
N PHE A 59 16.69 6.61 6.75
CA PHE A 59 17.76 5.71 6.30
C PHE A 59 18.79 6.38 5.38
N GLY A 60 18.58 7.66 5.01
CA GLY A 60 19.54 8.44 4.23
C GLY A 60 19.78 7.95 2.80
N LEU A 61 18.95 7.04 2.27
CA LEU A 61 19.08 6.55 0.90
C LEU A 61 18.39 7.52 -0.06
N THR A 62 19.18 8.36 -0.73
CA THR A 62 18.69 9.38 -1.67
C THR A 62 18.96 9.02 -3.14
N ASP A 63 19.75 7.98 -3.40
CA ASP A 63 20.35 7.68 -4.70
C ASP A 63 19.53 6.70 -5.58
N PHE A 64 18.20 6.80 -5.54
CA PHE A 64 17.30 6.01 -6.40
C PHE A 64 16.61 6.93 -7.43
N ALA A 65 17.11 6.86 -8.67
CA ALA A 65 17.05 7.89 -9.71
C ALA A 65 15.67 8.43 -10.12
N SER A 66 14.56 7.71 -9.87
CA SER A 66 13.21 8.19 -10.20
C SER A 66 12.27 8.27 -9.01
N GLY A 67 12.59 7.55 -7.94
CA GLY A 67 11.67 7.30 -6.84
C GLY A 67 10.30 6.81 -7.27
N SER A 68 10.30 5.94 -8.28
CA SER A 68 9.15 5.14 -8.71
C SER A 68 8.72 4.16 -7.62
N PRO A 69 7.49 3.60 -7.70
CA PRO A 69 7.04 2.58 -6.75
C PRO A 69 8.01 1.39 -6.70
N ARG A 70 8.46 0.90 -7.86
CA ARG A 70 9.37 -0.26 -7.94
C ARG A 70 10.70 0.00 -7.26
N GLU A 71 11.34 1.13 -7.54
CA GLU A 71 12.62 1.48 -6.90
C GLU A 71 12.45 1.67 -5.40
N THR A 72 11.36 2.32 -4.99
CA THR A 72 11.06 2.54 -3.57
C THR A 72 10.93 1.22 -2.82
N LEU A 73 10.19 0.24 -3.36
CA LEU A 73 10.05 -1.08 -2.73
C LEU A 73 11.40 -1.80 -2.61
N LYS A 74 12.25 -1.72 -3.64
CA LYS A 74 13.60 -2.30 -3.57
C LYS A 74 14.47 -1.65 -2.49
N SER A 75 14.45 -0.32 -2.41
CA SER A 75 15.21 0.40 -1.39
C SER A 75 14.67 0.10 0.02
N ALA A 76 13.34 0.09 0.19
CA ALA A 76 12.69 -0.29 1.45
C ALA A 76 13.08 -1.70 1.90
N PHE A 77 13.15 -2.65 0.96
CA PHE A 77 13.63 -4.00 1.25
C PHE A 77 15.12 -4.02 1.67
N SER A 78 15.98 -3.26 0.97
CA SER A 78 17.43 -3.22 1.28
C SER A 78 17.76 -2.64 2.66
N VAL A 79 16.90 -1.78 3.21
CA VAL A 79 17.06 -1.21 4.56
C VAL A 79 16.27 -1.97 5.63
N GLY A 80 15.58 -3.04 5.25
CA GLY A 80 14.77 -3.85 6.16
C GLY A 80 13.46 -3.20 6.61
N LEU A 81 12.97 -2.18 5.90
CA LEU A 81 11.68 -1.55 6.18
C LEU A 81 10.50 -2.47 5.80
N ILE A 82 10.71 -3.33 4.80
CA ILE A 82 9.84 -4.44 4.42
C ILE A 82 10.71 -5.68 4.16
N ASN A 83 10.13 -6.87 4.26
CA ASN A 83 10.86 -8.14 4.16
C ASN A 83 10.12 -9.24 3.36
N ASP A 84 8.99 -8.93 2.73
CA ASP A 84 8.19 -9.89 1.95
C ASP A 84 8.18 -9.49 0.46
N ASP A 85 8.54 -10.43 -0.42
CA ASP A 85 8.58 -10.22 -1.87
C ASP A 85 7.20 -9.94 -2.48
N ARG A 86 6.12 -10.31 -1.79
CA ARG A 86 4.74 -10.04 -2.22
C ARG A 86 4.45 -8.54 -2.41
N TRP A 87 5.25 -7.63 -1.85
CA TRP A 87 5.17 -6.21 -2.19
C TRP A 87 5.36 -5.93 -3.69
N MET A 88 6.23 -6.68 -4.35
CA MET A 88 6.43 -6.60 -5.79
C MET A 88 5.26 -7.21 -6.58
N ASP A 89 4.61 -8.23 -6.03
CA ASP A 89 3.38 -8.79 -6.60
C ASP A 89 2.22 -7.80 -6.47
N MET A 90 2.05 -7.16 -5.30
CA MET A 90 1.08 -6.07 -5.11
C MET A 90 1.27 -4.95 -6.13
N LEU A 91 2.53 -4.55 -6.40
CA LEU A 91 2.82 -3.56 -7.45
C LEU A 91 2.34 -4.03 -8.83
N ARG A 92 2.56 -5.31 -9.17
CA ARG A 92 2.11 -5.89 -10.43
C ARG A 92 0.58 -5.84 -10.51
N VAL A 93 -0.10 -6.32 -9.48
CA VAL A 93 -1.57 -6.36 -9.39
C VAL A 93 -2.17 -4.96 -9.50
N ARG A 94 -1.68 -4.00 -8.71
CA ARG A 94 -2.11 -2.59 -8.78
C ARG A 94 -1.98 -2.02 -10.20
N ASN A 95 -0.88 -2.29 -10.89
CA ASN A 95 -0.68 -1.81 -12.26
C ASN A 95 -1.62 -2.50 -13.26
N THR A 96 -1.92 -3.79 -13.06
CA THR A 96 -2.89 -4.50 -13.91
C THR A 96 -4.32 -4.01 -13.66
N LEU A 97 -4.70 -3.74 -12.42
CA LEU A 97 -6.03 -3.24 -12.04
C LEU A 97 -6.37 -1.88 -12.68
N ALA A 98 -5.36 -1.05 -13.02
CA ALA A 98 -5.58 0.21 -13.75
C ALA A 98 -6.14 0.01 -15.17
N HIS A 99 -6.06 -1.21 -15.70
CA HIS A 99 -6.52 -1.59 -17.03
C HIS A 99 -7.62 -2.67 -17.00
N ASP A 100 -8.18 -2.94 -15.82
CA ASP A 100 -9.19 -3.99 -15.60
C ASP A 100 -10.61 -3.49 -15.94
N TYR A 101 -10.85 -3.23 -17.23
CA TYR A 101 -12.14 -2.67 -17.68
C TYR A 101 -13.31 -3.67 -17.60
N ASP A 102 -13.03 -4.97 -17.53
CA ASP A 102 -14.03 -6.05 -17.45
C ASP A 102 -14.19 -6.66 -16.04
N GLY A 103 -13.40 -6.19 -15.06
CA GLY A 103 -13.47 -6.60 -13.66
C GLY A 103 -12.93 -8.00 -13.35
N GLN A 104 -12.33 -8.69 -14.33
CA GLN A 104 -11.85 -10.07 -14.13
C GLN A 104 -10.62 -10.12 -13.22
N VAL A 105 -9.74 -9.12 -13.32
CA VAL A 105 -8.54 -9.03 -12.47
C VAL A 105 -8.95 -8.70 -11.04
N ALA A 106 -9.88 -7.78 -10.86
CA ALA A 106 -10.46 -7.44 -9.56
C ALA A 106 -11.03 -8.68 -8.88
N LEU A 107 -11.85 -9.46 -9.58
CA LEU A 107 -12.47 -10.66 -9.02
C LEU A 107 -11.42 -11.71 -8.63
N ARG A 108 -10.40 -11.90 -9.46
CA ARG A 108 -9.31 -12.85 -9.23
C ARG A 108 -8.51 -12.52 -7.98
N TYR A 109 -8.18 -11.25 -7.77
CA TYR A 109 -7.29 -10.81 -6.68
C TYR A 109 -8.05 -10.34 -5.44
N TYR A 110 -9.39 -10.39 -5.42
CA TYR A 110 -10.18 -9.94 -4.28
C TYR A 110 -9.71 -10.57 -2.97
N ASP A 111 -9.58 -11.90 -2.95
CA ASP A 111 -9.20 -12.67 -1.76
C ASP A 111 -7.75 -12.38 -1.33
N ASP A 112 -6.83 -12.18 -2.28
CA ASP A 112 -5.45 -11.75 -1.99
C ASP A 112 -5.40 -10.33 -1.40
N ILE A 113 -6.20 -9.42 -1.96
CA ILE A 113 -6.31 -8.01 -1.53
C ILE A 113 -6.80 -7.92 -0.09
N ILE A 114 -7.91 -8.60 0.22
CA ILE A 114 -8.49 -8.56 1.57
C ILE A 114 -7.75 -9.47 2.55
N GLY A 115 -6.92 -10.40 2.06
CA GLY A 115 -6.11 -11.35 2.83
C GLY A 115 -4.68 -10.87 3.03
N ASP A 116 -3.74 -11.51 2.32
CA ASP A 116 -2.29 -11.33 2.48
C ASP A 116 -1.85 -9.88 2.25
N TYR A 117 -2.40 -9.19 1.25
CA TYR A 117 -2.00 -7.82 0.92
C TYR A 117 -2.41 -6.84 2.01
N TYR A 118 -3.62 -6.96 2.54
CA TYR A 118 -4.07 -6.18 3.68
C TYR A 118 -3.15 -6.38 4.89
N VAL A 119 -2.82 -7.64 5.22
CA VAL A 119 -1.98 -7.97 6.40
C VAL A 119 -0.58 -7.38 6.28
N LEU A 120 0.02 -7.41 5.08
CA LEU A 120 1.33 -6.82 4.85
C LEU A 120 1.33 -5.30 5.03
N ILE A 121 0.29 -4.62 4.53
CA ILE A 121 0.14 -3.17 4.70
C ILE A 121 -0.14 -2.82 6.16
N GLU A 122 -0.97 -3.60 6.86
CA GLU A 122 -1.25 -3.42 8.28
C GLU A 122 0.02 -3.56 9.12
N SER A 123 0.83 -4.57 8.84
CA SER A 123 2.12 -4.80 9.51
C SER A 123 3.07 -3.62 9.28
N LEU A 124 3.20 -3.14 8.04
CA LEU A 124 3.98 -1.94 7.73
C LEU A 124 3.52 -0.74 8.56
N VAL A 125 2.21 -0.46 8.59
CA VAL A 125 1.65 0.69 9.33
C VAL A 125 1.99 0.61 10.82
N MET A 126 1.91 -0.58 11.41
CA MET A 126 2.29 -0.81 12.81
C MET A 126 3.80 -0.57 13.03
N ASP A 127 4.65 -1.10 12.15
CA ASP A 127 6.11 -1.03 12.30
C ASP A 127 6.66 0.39 12.16
N ILE A 128 6.05 1.20 11.28
CA ILE A 128 6.50 2.57 11.01
C ILE A 128 5.86 3.61 11.92
N GLU A 129 4.87 3.25 12.73
CA GLU A 129 4.14 4.19 13.60
C GLU A 129 5.09 4.97 14.52
N LYS A 130 6.18 4.33 14.96
CA LYS A 130 7.23 4.93 15.80
C LYS A 130 7.91 6.16 15.18
N TYR A 131 7.92 6.30 13.85
CA TYR A 131 8.51 7.46 13.15
C TYR A 131 7.55 8.66 13.07
N TYR A 132 6.29 8.50 13.51
CA TYR A 132 5.25 9.52 13.44
C TYR A 132 4.65 9.88 14.80
N LYS A 133 5.16 9.29 15.88
CA LYS A 133 4.77 9.59 17.27
C LYS A 133 5.80 10.55 17.88
N GLU A 134 5.75 11.81 17.49
CA GLU A 134 6.39 12.96 18.16
C GLU A 134 5.45 14.17 18.20
#